data_AF-S4PMB0-F1
#
_entry.id   AF-S4PMB0-F1
#
_cell.length_a   1.000
_cell.length_b   1.000
_cell.length_c   1.000
_cell.angle_alpha   90.00
_cell.angle_beta   90.00
_cell.angle_gamma   90.00
#
_symmetry.space_group_name_H-M   'P 1'
#
loop_
_entity.id
_entity.type
_entity.pdbx_description
1 polymer ?
#
loop_
_entity_poly.entity_id
_entity_poly.type
_entity_poly.pdbx_seq_one_letter_code
_entity_poly.pdbx_strand_id
1 'polypeptide(L)'
;METIQIMAEENNISLSELDTILQPIIDTCTKDSISNGKGWILQHATSHDAGKVISQHLLRKVTQPGAPFSQKLHIIYLINDVLHHCARKNAEDLKKNLENVVVPMFCNASIAVTEEQEGKLNKLLRLWESKSNYFDAAVILKMKSP
;
A
#
# COMPACT_ATOMS: atom_id res chain seq x y z
N MET A 1 -2.23 -0.81 19.72
CA MET A 1 -3.43 -0.26 19.04
C MET A 1 -3.53 1.24 19.28
N GLU A 2 -3.26 1.71 20.51
CA GLU A 2 -3.15 3.14 20.89
C GLU A 2 -2.16 3.96 20.06
N THR A 3 -0.99 3.41 19.71
CA THR A 3 0.10 4.22 19.12
C THR A 3 -0.23 4.82 17.75
N ILE A 4 -0.91 4.09 16.86
CA ILE A 4 -1.25 4.62 15.52
C ILE A 4 -2.37 5.65 15.61
N GLN A 5 -3.35 5.45 16.51
CA GLN A 5 -4.45 6.39 16.70
C GLN A 5 -3.95 7.73 17.25
N ILE A 6 -3.07 7.69 18.26
CA ILE A 6 -2.43 8.89 18.82
C ILE A 6 -1.62 9.62 17.73
N MET A 7 -0.77 8.91 16.98
CA MET A 7 -0.01 9.52 15.89
C MET A 7 -0.90 10.09 14.79
N ALA A 8 -2.06 9.47 14.52
CA ALA A 8 -3.02 9.98 13.55
C ALA A 8 -3.64 11.30 14.02
N GLU A 9 -4.02 11.39 15.29
CA GLU A 9 -4.52 12.62 15.90
C GLU A 9 -3.46 13.73 15.87
N GLU A 10 -2.21 13.43 16.24
CA GLU A 10 -1.08 14.37 16.20
C GLU A 10 -0.80 14.90 14.78
N ASN A 11 -1.07 14.10 13.75
CA ASN A 11 -0.86 14.47 12.35
C ASN A 11 -2.14 14.92 11.62
N ASN A 12 -3.25 15.11 12.34
CA ASN A 12 -4.56 15.48 11.77
C ASN A 12 -5.05 14.51 10.68
N ILE A 13 -4.77 13.22 10.84
CA ILE A 13 -5.17 12.15 9.93
C ILE A 13 -6.42 11.45 10.48
N SER A 14 -7.53 11.54 9.75
CA SER A 14 -8.75 10.81 10.08
C SER A 14 -8.68 9.38 9.54
N LEU A 15 -8.43 8.40 10.42
CA LEU A 15 -8.38 6.99 10.02
C LEU A 15 -9.76 6.46 9.56
N SER A 16 -10.84 7.00 10.11
CA SER A 16 -12.21 6.64 9.70
C SER A 16 -12.55 7.19 8.31
N GLU A 17 -12.06 8.38 7.98
CA GLU A 17 -12.17 8.93 6.63
C GLU A 17 -11.36 8.09 5.65
N LEU A 18 -10.12 7.74 5.99
CA LEU A 18 -9.32 6.82 5.17
C LEU A 18 -10.03 5.48 4.98
N ASP A 19 -10.65 4.90 6.01
CA ASP A 19 -11.44 3.68 5.86
C ASP A 19 -12.62 3.86 4.89
N THR A 20 -13.27 5.02 4.89
CA THR A 20 -14.36 5.35 3.95
C THR A 20 -13.86 5.43 2.51
N ILE A 21 -12.67 5.99 2.30
CA ILE A 21 -12.00 6.03 0.99
C ILE A 21 -11.55 4.64 0.54
N LEU A 22 -11.11 3.78 1.46
CA LEU A 22 -10.65 2.42 1.16
C LEU A 22 -11.80 1.47 0.83
N GLN A 23 -12.97 1.63 1.43
CA GLN A 23 -14.10 0.72 1.22
C GLN A 23 -14.44 0.46 -0.26
N PRO A 24 -14.65 1.47 -1.13
CA PRO A 24 -14.92 1.23 -2.55
C PRO A 24 -13.73 0.60 -3.30
N ILE A 25 -12.49 0.83 -2.86
CA ILE A 25 -11.30 0.17 -3.41
C ILE A 25 -11.32 -1.32 -3.06
N ILE A 26 -11.65 -1.65 -1.81
CA ILE A 26 -11.76 -3.02 -1.32
C ILE A 26 -12.85 -3.77 -2.08
N ASP A 27 -14.03 -3.16 -2.24
CA ASP A 27 -15.20 -3.82 -2.82
C ASP A 27 -15.12 -3.98 -4.34
N THR A 28 -14.62 -2.95 -5.05
CA THR A 28 -14.76 -2.90 -6.52
C THR A 28 -13.46 -2.63 -7.28
N CYS A 29 -12.44 -2.08 -6.63
CA CYS A 29 -11.12 -1.80 -7.22
C CYS A 29 -11.17 -1.15 -8.62
N THR A 30 -12.02 -0.14 -8.80
CA THR A 30 -12.11 0.61 -10.05
C THR A 30 -10.96 1.61 -10.19
N LYS A 31 -10.70 2.06 -11.43
CA LYS A 31 -9.71 3.12 -11.69
C LYS A 31 -10.03 4.39 -10.91
N ASP A 32 -11.30 4.73 -10.81
CA ASP A 32 -11.76 5.94 -10.13
C ASP A 32 -11.55 5.83 -8.62
N SER A 33 -11.87 4.69 -8.00
CA SER A 33 -11.65 4.50 -6.56
C SER A 33 -10.15 4.51 -6.21
N ILE A 34 -9.30 3.87 -7.04
CA ILE A 34 -7.84 3.94 -6.88
C ILE A 34 -7.33 5.37 -7.05
N SER A 35 -7.80 6.11 -8.06
CA SER A 35 -7.40 7.50 -8.29
C SER A 35 -7.79 8.41 -7.13
N ASN A 36 -9.00 8.23 -6.58
CA ASN A 36 -9.49 8.96 -5.42
C ASN A 36 -8.66 8.64 -4.17
N GLY A 37 -8.38 7.36 -3.92
CA GLY A 37 -7.52 6.93 -2.82
C GLY A 37 -6.12 7.52 -2.89
N LYS A 38 -5.50 7.51 -4.08
CA LYS A 38 -4.21 8.16 -4.30
C LYS A 38 -4.29 9.65 -4.02
N GLY A 39 -5.32 10.34 -4.55
CA GLY A 39 -5.51 11.77 -4.33
C GLY A 39 -5.58 12.11 -2.85
N TRP A 40 -6.36 11.34 -2.09
CA TRP A 40 -6.47 11.50 -0.64
C TRP A 40 -5.11 11.31 0.06
N ILE A 41 -4.39 10.22 -0.24
CA ILE A 41 -3.07 9.95 0.36
C ILE A 41 -2.10 11.10 0.08
N LEU A 42 -2.04 11.60 -1.14
CA LEU A 42 -1.12 12.68 -1.52
C LEU A 42 -1.48 14.03 -0.87
N GLN A 43 -2.77 14.28 -0.62
CA GLN A 43 -3.22 15.49 0.08
C GLN A 43 -2.92 15.46 1.57
N HIS A 44 -2.92 14.28 2.19
CA HIS A 44 -2.79 14.12 3.64
C HIS A 44 -1.38 13.71 4.08
N ALA A 45 -0.57 13.10 3.22
CA ALA A 45 0.83 12.78 3.49
C ALA A 45 1.74 14.04 3.39
N THR A 46 1.43 15.06 4.19
CA THR A 46 2.09 16.38 4.18
C THR A 46 3.41 16.41 4.96
N SER A 47 3.67 15.39 5.77
CA SER A 47 4.90 15.21 6.54
C SER A 47 5.34 13.74 6.51
N HIS A 48 6.58 13.49 6.93
CA HIS A 48 7.09 12.13 7.10
C HIS A 48 6.19 11.31 8.04
N ASP A 49 5.75 11.89 9.15
CA ASP A 49 4.96 11.17 10.17
C ASP A 49 3.53 10.94 9.71
N ALA A 50 2.93 11.90 9.00
CA ALA A 50 1.64 11.72 8.34
C ALA A 50 1.70 10.57 7.31
N GLY A 51 2.73 10.55 6.46
CA GLY A 51 2.95 9.47 5.50
C GLY A 51 3.18 8.11 6.17
N LYS A 52 3.88 8.10 7.31
CA LYS A 52 4.09 6.90 8.12
C LYS A 52 2.79 6.37 8.71
N VAL A 53 1.95 7.22 9.30
CA VAL A 53 0.63 6.82 9.84
C VAL A 53 -0.24 6.21 8.75
N ILE A 54 -0.35 6.88 7.60
CA ILE A 54 -1.13 6.38 6.45
C ILE A 54 -0.61 5.01 6.01
N SER A 55 0.70 4.87 5.82
CA SER A 55 1.32 3.62 5.37
C SER A 55 1.11 2.47 6.36
N GLN A 56 1.21 2.75 7.67
CA GLN A 56 0.97 1.77 8.72
C GLN A 56 -0.51 1.37 8.83
N HIS A 57 -1.45 2.30 8.63
CA HIS A 57 -2.87 1.96 8.58
C HIS A 57 -3.19 1.06 7.39
N LEU A 58 -2.66 1.35 6.20
CA LEU A 58 -2.78 0.46 5.04
C LEU A 58 -2.22 -0.93 5.34
N LEU A 59 -1.06 -1.02 6.00
CA LEU A 59 -0.46 -2.31 6.40
C LEU A 59 -1.39 -3.10 7.30
N ARG A 60 -2.01 -2.43 8.28
CA ARG A 60 -2.98 -3.04 9.17
C ARG A 60 -4.16 -3.61 8.39
N LYS A 61 -4.71 -2.88 7.40
CA LYS A 61 -5.83 -3.35 6.59
C LYS A 61 -5.47 -4.57 5.72
N VAL A 62 -4.21 -4.71 5.29
CA VAL A 62 -3.75 -5.88 4.54
C VAL A 62 -3.48 -7.07 5.46
N THR A 63 -2.84 -6.83 6.60
CA THR A 63 -2.38 -7.87 7.52
C THR A 63 -3.41 -8.28 8.57
N GLN A 64 -4.57 -7.61 8.62
CA GLN A 64 -5.62 -7.96 9.58
C GLN A 64 -6.05 -9.43 9.41
N PRO A 65 -6.23 -10.17 10.53
CA PRO A 65 -6.75 -11.52 10.48
C PRO A 65 -8.07 -11.58 9.72
N GLY A 66 -8.21 -12.55 8.81
CA GLY A 66 -9.42 -12.74 8.01
C GLY A 66 -9.58 -11.78 6.81
N ALA A 67 -8.62 -10.89 6.53
CA ALA A 67 -8.67 -10.11 5.28
C ALA A 67 -8.68 -11.04 4.06
N PRO A 68 -9.68 -10.93 3.15
CA PRO A 68 -9.70 -11.72 1.94
C PRO A 68 -8.57 -11.29 1.00
N PHE A 69 -8.12 -12.21 0.15
CA PHE A 69 -7.05 -11.94 -0.82
C PHE A 69 -7.34 -10.71 -1.70
N SER A 70 -8.60 -10.52 -2.14
CA SER A 70 -9.01 -9.37 -2.95
C SER A 70 -8.72 -8.03 -2.24
N GLN A 71 -9.11 -7.89 -0.97
CA GLN A 71 -8.81 -6.70 -0.17
C GLN A 71 -7.30 -6.41 -0.13
N LYS A 72 -6.49 -7.44 0.16
CA LYS A 72 -5.03 -7.32 0.23
C LYS A 72 -4.46 -6.82 -1.10
N LEU A 73 -4.87 -7.46 -2.19
CA LEU A 73 -4.42 -7.14 -3.54
C LEU A 73 -4.84 -5.72 -3.96
N HIS A 74 -6.09 -5.32 -3.70
CA HIS A 74 -6.61 -4.01 -4.08
C HIS A 74 -5.88 -2.87 -3.35
N ILE A 75 -5.53 -3.06 -2.08
CA ILE A 75 -4.72 -2.10 -1.32
C ILE A 75 -3.29 -2.05 -1.86
N ILE A 76 -2.70 -3.20 -2.23
CA ILE A 76 -1.38 -3.22 -2.89
C ILE A 76 -1.41 -2.48 -4.23
N TYR A 77 -2.51 -2.58 -5.01
CA TYR A 77 -2.69 -1.81 -6.23
C TYR A 77 -2.74 -0.29 -5.98
N LEU A 78 -3.43 0.14 -4.92
CA LEU A 78 -3.43 1.54 -4.51
C LEU A 78 -2.00 2.02 -4.19
N ILE A 79 -1.26 1.26 -3.38
CA ILE A 79 0.12 1.60 -3.00
C ILE A 79 1.03 1.65 -4.23
N ASN A 80 0.87 0.72 -5.16
CA ASN A 80 1.60 0.74 -6.42
C ASN A 80 1.36 2.03 -7.22
N ASP A 81 0.11 2.53 -7.26
CA ASP A 81 -0.21 3.78 -7.96
C ASP A 81 0.37 5.02 -7.25
N VAL A 82 0.40 5.01 -5.92
CA VAL A 82 1.03 6.08 -5.13
C VAL A 82 2.56 6.05 -5.27
N LEU A 83 3.20 4.88 -5.16
CA LEU A 83 4.64 4.71 -5.38
C LEU A 83 5.06 5.17 -6.78
N HIS A 84 4.25 4.82 -7.80
CA HIS A 84 4.43 5.30 -9.16
C HIS A 84 4.45 6.84 -9.20
N HIS A 85 3.50 7.48 -8.51
CA HIS A 85 3.44 8.93 -8.41
C HIS A 85 4.67 9.52 -7.69
N CYS A 86 5.03 8.98 -6.53
CA CYS A 86 6.17 9.45 -5.74
C CYS A 86 7.48 9.42 -6.53
N ALA A 87 7.74 8.33 -7.24
CA ALA A 87 8.93 8.20 -8.08
C ALA A 87 8.95 9.16 -9.28
N ARG A 88 7.79 9.60 -9.77
CA ARG A 88 7.72 10.59 -10.86
C ARG A 88 7.79 12.04 -10.37
N LYS A 89 7.41 12.30 -9.13
CA LYS A 89 7.32 13.65 -8.53
C LYS A 89 8.37 13.92 -7.46
N ASN A 90 9.29 12.99 -7.22
CA ASN A 90 10.38 13.09 -6.25
C ASN A 90 9.87 13.27 -4.80
N ALA A 91 8.77 12.58 -4.45
CA ALA A 91 8.21 12.57 -3.10
C ALA A 91 8.84 11.44 -2.26
N GLU A 92 10.13 11.60 -1.97
CA GLU A 92 10.99 10.54 -1.41
C GLU A 92 10.55 10.08 0.00
N ASP A 93 10.06 10.98 0.86
CA ASP A 93 9.65 10.60 2.22
C ASP A 93 8.43 9.65 2.21
N LEU A 94 7.40 9.99 1.42
CA LEU A 94 6.23 9.13 1.27
C LEU A 94 6.60 7.82 0.58
N LYS A 95 7.47 7.87 -0.44
CA LYS A 95 7.99 6.68 -1.12
C LYS A 95 8.62 5.72 -0.11
N LYS A 96 9.54 6.20 0.73
CA LYS A 96 10.22 5.40 1.74
C LYS A 96 9.25 4.79 2.76
N ASN A 97 8.25 5.55 3.20
CA ASN A 97 7.21 5.03 4.09
C ASN A 97 6.41 3.88 3.46
N LEU A 98 6.07 3.99 2.17
CA LEU A 98 5.35 2.96 1.42
C LEU A 98 6.22 1.73 1.12
N GLU A 99 7.50 1.92 0.80
CA GLU A 99 8.48 0.84 0.61
C GLU A 99 8.63 -0.04 1.86
N ASN A 100 8.60 0.58 3.05
CA ASN A 100 8.70 -0.14 4.32
C ASN A 100 7.51 -1.07 4.60
N VAL A 101 6.34 -0.81 3.99
CA VAL A 101 5.11 -1.59 4.26
C VAL A 101 4.71 -2.49 3.09
N VAL A 102 5.09 -2.18 1.86
CA VAL A 102 4.67 -2.97 0.68
C VAL A 102 5.27 -4.37 0.65
N VAL A 103 6.49 -4.56 1.17
CA VAL A 103 7.10 -5.90 1.31
C VAL A 103 6.29 -6.79 2.25
N PRO A 104 6.05 -6.43 3.53
CA PRO A 104 5.26 -7.28 4.41
C PRO A 104 3.81 -7.45 3.94
N MET A 105 3.23 -6.47 3.23
CA MET A 105 1.92 -6.63 2.59
C MET A 105 1.95 -7.70 1.50
N PHE A 106 2.94 -7.66 0.61
CA PHE A 106 3.08 -8.63 -0.47
C PHE A 106 3.30 -10.04 0.08
N CYS A 107 4.21 -10.20 1.05
CA CYS A 107 4.42 -11.48 1.73
C CYS A 107 3.12 -11.98 2.37
N ASN A 108 2.39 -11.12 3.10
CA ASN A 108 1.13 -11.50 3.74
C ASN A 108 0.02 -11.87 2.73
N ALA A 109 -0.01 -11.19 1.57
CA ALA A 109 -0.93 -11.50 0.48
C ALA A 109 -0.58 -12.82 -0.23
N SER A 110 0.68 -13.25 -0.14
CA SER A 110 1.19 -14.49 -0.76
C SER A 110 0.96 -15.74 0.11
N ILE A 111 0.47 -15.58 1.35
CA ILE A 111 0.21 -16.72 2.24
C ILE A 111 -1.04 -17.48 1.77
N ALA A 112 -0.90 -18.78 1.57
CA ALA A 112 -1.98 -19.72 1.25
C ALA A 112 -2.84 -19.29 0.04
N VAL A 113 -2.19 -18.75 -0.99
CA VAL A 113 -2.83 -18.34 -2.24
C VAL A 113 -3.09 -19.51 -3.17
N THR A 114 -4.09 -19.38 -4.03
CA THR A 114 -4.27 -20.27 -5.20
C THR A 114 -3.31 -19.89 -6.33
N GLU A 115 -3.11 -20.79 -7.30
CA GLU A 115 -2.28 -20.50 -8.49
C GLU A 115 -2.77 -19.25 -9.25
N GLU A 116 -4.08 -19.03 -9.33
CA GLU A 116 -4.65 -17.84 -9.98
C GLU A 116 -4.27 -16.55 -9.22
N GLN A 117 -4.35 -16.60 -7.89
CA GLN A 117 -4.02 -15.48 -7.01
C GLN A 117 -2.52 -15.18 -7.03
N GLU A 118 -1.69 -16.22 -6.99
CA GLU A 118 -0.24 -16.12 -7.17
C GLU A 118 0.10 -15.48 -8.52
N GLY A 119 -0.60 -15.87 -9.60
CA GLY A 119 -0.46 -15.26 -10.93
C GLY A 119 -0.72 -13.75 -10.94
N LYS A 120 -1.64 -13.25 -10.10
CA LYS A 120 -1.91 -11.80 -9.96
C LYS A 120 -0.77 -11.08 -9.23
N LEU A 121 -0.23 -11.68 -8.16
CA LEU A 121 0.91 -11.14 -7.43
C LEU A 121 2.20 -11.15 -8.28
N ASN A 122 2.43 -12.20 -9.05
CA ASN A 122 3.57 -12.31 -9.96
C ASN A 122 3.57 -11.23 -11.05
N LYS A 123 2.39 -10.78 -11.50
CA LYS A 123 2.28 -9.63 -12.42
C LYS A 123 2.76 -8.33 -11.78
N LEU A 124 2.46 -8.10 -10.49
CA LEU A 124 2.97 -6.95 -9.74
C LEU A 124 4.48 -7.02 -9.59
N LEU A 125 5.01 -8.19 -9.23
CA LEU A 125 6.45 -8.39 -9.06
C LEU A 125 7.22 -8.08 -10.36
N ARG A 126 6.75 -8.59 -11.50
CA ARG A 126 7.32 -8.28 -12.82
C ARG A 126 7.25 -6.80 -13.18
N LEU A 127 6.16 -6.12 -12.79
CA LEU A 127 6.00 -4.69 -13.00
C LEU A 127 7.03 -3.89 -12.18
N TRP A 128 7.31 -4.32 -10.96
CA TRP A 128 8.35 -3.72 -10.11
C TRP A 128 9.77 -4.02 -10.61
N GLU A 129 10.04 -5.22 -11.13
CA GLU A 129 11.32 -5.57 -11.77
C GLU A 129 11.61 -4.75 -13.02
N SER A 130 10.60 -4.58 -13.88
CA SER A 130 10.75 -3.85 -15.15
C SER A 130 10.91 -2.34 -14.98
N LYS A 131 10.54 -1.79 -13.81
CA LYS A 131 10.61 -0.36 -13.53
C LYS A 131 11.67 -0.12 -12.46
N SER A 132 12.89 0.13 -12.93
CA SER A 132 14.14 0.33 -12.16
C SER A 132 14.14 1.42 -11.08
N ASN A 133 13.01 2.08 -10.82
CA ASN A 133 12.93 3.30 -10.02
C ASN A 133 12.07 3.14 -8.75
N TYR A 134 11.43 1.98 -8.54
CA TYR A 134 10.54 1.76 -7.40
C TYR A 134 11.18 1.05 -6.23
N PHE A 135 12.05 0.08 -6.50
CA PHE A 135 12.64 -0.74 -5.45
C PHE A 135 14.04 -1.16 -5.84
N ASP A 136 14.93 -1.21 -4.85
CA ASP A 136 16.25 -1.81 -5.03
C ASP A 136 16.13 -3.31 -5.30
N ALA A 137 17.12 -3.86 -6.02
CA ALA A 137 17.18 -5.29 -6.35
C ALA A 137 17.10 -6.20 -5.11
N ALA A 138 17.63 -5.75 -3.97
CA ALA A 138 17.55 -6.47 -2.69
C ALA A 138 16.11 -6.58 -2.15
N VAL A 139 15.27 -5.57 -2.37
CA VAL A 139 13.87 -5.57 -1.96
C VAL A 139 13.06 -6.52 -2.83
N ILE A 140 13.30 -6.50 -4.14
CA ILE A 140 12.68 -7.43 -5.10
C ILE A 140 13.02 -8.88 -4.76
N LEU A 141 14.27 -9.17 -4.38
CA LEU A 141 14.70 -10.52 -3.99
C LEU A 141 13.91 -11.07 -2.80
N LYS A 142 13.60 -10.22 -1.79
CA LYS A 142 12.79 -10.64 -0.63
C LYS A 142 11.37 -11.05 -1.02
N MET A 143 10.81 -10.46 -2.08
CA MET A 143 9.46 -10.79 -2.56
C MET A 143 9.43 -12.05 -3.45
N LYS A 144 10.57 -12.49 -4.00
CA LYS A 144 10.68 -13.72 -4.80
C LYS A 144 10.68 -15.00 -3.98
N SER A 145 11.01 -14.89 -2.70
CA SER A 145 10.92 -15.99 -1.73
C SER A 145 10.25 -15.44 -0.47
N PRO A 146 8.93 -15.14 -0.55
CA PRO A 146 8.19 -14.49 0.52
C PRO A 146 8.08 -15.33 1.79
#